data_AF-A0A7W6EXQ6-F1
#
_entry.id   AF-A0A7W6EXQ6-F1
#
_cell.length_a   1.000
_cell.length_b   1.000
_cell.length_c   1.000
_cell.angle_alpha   90.00
_cell.angle_beta   90.00
_cell.angle_gamma   90.00
#
_symmetry.space_group_name_H-M   'P 1'
#
loop_
_entity.id
_entity.type
_entity.pdbx_description
1 polymer ?
#
loop_
_entity_poly.entity_id
_entity_poly.type
_entity_poly.pdbx_seq_one_letter_code
_entity_poly.pdbx_strand_id
1 'polypeptide(L)'
;MKRRQFRLVLEPAPEEVVRLTQLHRYAGDVAGRGKAPIGGVLAEYIAGLFPQRDPRQVLDGLLGKGDAGWSLGTAPGQGRTLIIQTTEAGVAVSAVARILEQIAPNTLLRPMIYEPLPLQGLSEHRRSLH
;
A
#
# COMPACT_ATOMS: atom_id res chain seq x y z
N MET A 1 18.18 10.65 -2.93
CA MET A 1 17.11 10.81 -3.93
C MET A 1 15.79 11.00 -3.19
N LYS A 2 15.04 12.09 -3.42
CA LYS A 2 13.69 12.23 -2.84
C LYS A 2 12.74 11.28 -3.56
N ARG A 3 12.04 10.43 -2.82
CA ARG A 3 11.03 9.52 -3.39
C ARG A 3 9.84 10.36 -3.84
N ARG A 4 9.42 10.19 -5.10
CA ARG A 4 8.24 10.88 -5.64
C ARG A 4 7.00 10.36 -4.92
N GLN A 5 6.14 11.28 -4.48
CA GLN A 5 4.85 10.91 -3.94
C GLN A 5 3.88 10.60 -5.08
N PHE A 6 3.00 9.63 -4.86
CA PHE A 6 1.99 9.24 -5.82
C PHE A 6 0.74 8.71 -5.11
N ARG A 7 -0.34 8.66 -5.87
CA ARG A 7 -1.58 8.00 -5.51
C ARG A 7 -1.92 6.98 -6.60
N LEU A 8 -2.39 5.81 -6.16
CA LEU A 8 -2.99 4.79 -7.00
C LEU A 8 -4.47 4.66 -6.64
N VAL A 9 -5.33 4.77 -7.63
CA VAL A 9 -6.76 4.52 -7.51
C VAL A 9 -7.05 3.14 -8.12
N LEU A 10 -7.66 2.27 -7.32
CA LEU A 10 -7.84 0.85 -7.57
C LEU A 10 -9.31 0.46 -7.42
N GLU A 11 -9.72 -0.61 -8.09
CA GLU A 11 -11.07 -1.20 -7.95
C GLU A 11 -11.01 -2.68 -7.53
N PRO A 12 -10.53 -3.00 -6.31
CA PRO A 12 -10.32 -4.38 -5.90
C PRO A 12 -11.62 -5.17 -5.75
N ALA A 13 -11.51 -6.50 -5.81
CA ALA A 13 -12.61 -7.34 -5.34
C ALA A 13 -12.81 -7.16 -3.82
N PRO A 14 -14.03 -7.38 -3.27
CA PRO A 14 -14.30 -7.17 -1.84
C PRO A 14 -13.31 -7.89 -0.90
N GLU A 15 -12.94 -9.12 -1.22
CA GLU A 15 -11.95 -9.91 -0.45
C GLU A 15 -10.54 -9.32 -0.52
N GLU A 16 -10.17 -8.70 -1.64
CA GLU A 16 -8.89 -8.00 -1.80
C GLU A 16 -8.85 -6.71 -0.97
N VAL A 17 -9.98 -5.99 -0.90
CA VAL A 17 -10.11 -4.83 0.00
C VAL A 17 -9.86 -5.23 1.44
N VAL A 18 -10.45 -6.36 1.89
CA VAL A 18 -10.26 -6.87 3.25
C VAL A 18 -8.79 -7.23 3.50
N ARG A 19 -8.16 -7.96 2.57
CA ARG A 19 -6.74 -8.35 2.68
C ARG A 19 -5.81 -7.14 2.73
N LEU A 20 -5.98 -6.17 1.84
CA LEU A 20 -5.20 -4.93 1.83
C LEU A 20 -5.41 -4.12 3.11
N THR A 21 -6.65 -4.02 3.60
CA THR A 21 -6.96 -3.33 4.86
C THR A 21 -6.26 -4.00 6.05
N GLN A 22 -6.29 -5.34 6.11
CA GLN A 22 -5.60 -6.10 7.16
C GLN A 22 -4.08 -5.96 7.06
N LEU A 23 -3.51 -5.92 5.85
CA LEU A 23 -2.08 -5.67 5.64
C LEU A 23 -1.67 -4.28 6.12
N HIS A 24 -2.45 -3.25 5.79
CA HIS A 24 -2.16 -1.88 6.20
C HIS A 24 -2.20 -1.72 7.72
N ARG A 25 -3.18 -2.32 8.40
CA ARG A 25 -3.22 -2.35 9.88
C ARG A 25 -2.01 -3.08 10.44
N TYR A 26 -1.69 -4.25 9.89
CA TYR A 26 -0.51 -5.03 10.29
C TYR A 26 0.78 -4.21 10.16
N ALA A 27 0.97 -3.51 9.04
CA ALA A 27 2.14 -2.68 8.80
C ALA A 27 2.28 -1.54 9.84
N GLY A 28 1.16 -0.85 10.15
CA GLY A 28 1.15 0.19 11.18
C GLY A 28 1.46 -0.34 12.58
N ASP A 29 0.88 -1.50 12.94
CA ASP A 29 1.11 -2.12 14.25
C ASP A 29 2.53 -2.65 14.42
N VAL A 30 3.13 -3.24 13.36
CA VAL A 30 4.53 -3.71 13.40
C VAL A 30 5.49 -2.53 13.56
N ALA A 31 5.27 -1.44 12.83
CA ALA A 31 6.09 -0.23 12.94
C ALA A 31 6.04 0.38 14.36
N GLY A 32 4.89 0.31 15.04
CA GLY A 32 4.71 0.87 16.39
C GLY A 32 5.06 -0.07 17.55
N ARG A 33 4.85 -1.39 17.42
CA ARG A 33 4.88 -2.36 18.53
C ARG A 33 5.83 -3.54 18.34
N GLY A 34 6.43 -3.71 17.16
CA GLY A 34 7.33 -4.81 16.83
C GLY A 34 6.66 -6.19 16.68
N LYS A 35 5.44 -6.39 17.18
CA LYS A 35 4.62 -7.59 16.95
C LYS A 35 3.15 -7.20 16.81
N ALA A 36 2.52 -7.67 15.73
CA ALA A 36 1.12 -7.37 15.43
C ALA A 36 0.31 -8.65 15.14
N PRO A 37 -0.98 -8.69 15.51
CA PRO A 37 -1.88 -9.72 15.04
C PRO A 37 -2.08 -9.61 13.52
N ILE A 38 -2.06 -10.74 12.82
CA ILE A 38 -2.44 -10.81 11.40
C ILE A 38 -3.95 -11.03 11.34
N GLY A 39 -4.67 -10.28 10.51
CA GLY A 39 -6.10 -10.51 10.31
C GLY A 39 -6.36 -11.88 9.68
N GLY A 40 -7.43 -12.57 10.11
CA GLY A 40 -7.70 -13.97 9.74
C GLY A 40 -7.72 -14.21 8.23
N VAL A 41 -8.45 -13.39 7.47
CA VAL A 41 -8.56 -13.50 6.01
C VAL A 41 -7.18 -13.38 5.33
N LEU A 42 -6.36 -12.43 5.74
CA LEU A 42 -5.00 -12.27 5.23
C LEU A 42 -4.11 -13.45 5.64
N ALA A 43 -4.22 -13.92 6.88
CA ALA A 43 -3.44 -15.05 7.39
C ALA A 43 -3.75 -16.34 6.61
N GLU A 44 -5.03 -16.67 6.44
CA GLU A 44 -5.50 -17.82 5.66
C GLU A 44 -5.06 -17.74 4.20
N TYR A 45 -5.20 -16.56 3.60
CA TYR A 45 -4.79 -16.35 2.21
C TYR A 45 -3.28 -16.56 2.01
N ILE A 46 -2.44 -15.99 2.89
CA ILE A 46 -0.98 -16.17 2.82
C ILE A 46 -0.58 -17.62 3.10
N ALA A 47 -1.21 -18.27 4.08
CA ALA A 47 -0.96 -19.68 4.37
C ALA A 47 -1.32 -20.58 3.18
N GLY A 48 -2.38 -20.25 2.43
CA GLY A 48 -2.73 -20.95 1.19
C GLY A 48 -1.71 -20.77 0.07
N LEU A 49 -1.12 -19.59 -0.07
CA LEU A 49 -0.08 -19.32 -1.08
C LEU A 49 1.30 -19.89 -0.71
N PHE A 50 1.63 -19.90 0.58
CA PHE A 50 2.95 -20.27 1.09
C PHE A 50 2.83 -21.28 2.24
N PRO A 51 2.37 -22.52 1.98
CA PRO A 51 2.01 -23.48 3.03
C PRO A 51 3.19 -23.92 3.92
N GLN A 52 4.43 -23.74 3.46
CA GLN A 52 5.63 -24.11 4.20
C GLN A 52 6.28 -22.93 4.94
N ARG A 53 5.69 -21.73 4.89
CA ARG A 53 6.24 -20.52 5.51
C ARG A 53 5.30 -19.98 6.57
N ASP A 54 5.88 -19.45 7.64
CA ASP A 54 5.12 -18.65 8.61
C ASP A 54 4.55 -17.41 7.88
N PRO A 55 3.22 -17.21 7.86
CA PRO A 55 2.62 -16.04 7.24
C PRO A 55 3.22 -14.72 7.71
N ARG A 56 3.64 -14.63 8.97
CA ARG A 56 4.30 -13.44 9.50
C ARG A 56 5.59 -13.12 8.76
N GLN A 57 6.46 -14.11 8.56
CA GLN A 57 7.73 -13.93 7.87
C GLN A 57 7.52 -13.50 6.41
N VAL A 58 6.47 -13.99 5.75
CA VAL A 58 6.11 -13.58 4.39
C VAL A 58 5.69 -12.11 4.37
N LEU A 59 4.81 -11.70 5.28
CA LEU A 59 4.32 -10.33 5.37
C LEU A 59 5.43 -9.33 5.75
N ASP A 60 6.30 -9.70 6.70
CA ASP A 60 7.45 -8.88 7.10
C ASP A 60 8.45 -8.72 5.94
N GLY A 61 8.68 -9.80 5.17
CA GLY A 61 9.50 -9.76 3.96
C GLY A 61 8.90 -8.88 2.86
N LEU A 62 7.57 -8.83 2.76
CA LEU A 62 6.85 -8.01 1.78
C LEU A 62 6.89 -6.51 2.15
N LEU A 63 6.72 -6.18 3.43
CA LEU A 63 6.69 -4.80 3.92
C LEU A 63 8.09 -4.19 4.09
N GLY A 64 9.10 -5.02 4.34
CA GLY A 64 10.44 -4.56 4.66
C GLY A 64 10.56 -4.01 6.08
N LYS A 65 11.57 -3.18 6.32
CA LYS A 65 11.85 -2.59 7.64
C LYS A 65 11.41 -1.13 7.69
N GLY A 66 10.83 -0.72 8.82
CA GLY A 66 10.44 0.66 9.09
C GLY A 66 9.01 0.98 8.71
N ASP A 67 8.71 2.28 8.55
CA ASP A 67 7.39 2.75 8.08
C ASP A 67 7.08 2.20 6.68
N ALA A 68 5.84 1.79 6.47
CA ALA A 68 5.39 1.23 5.20
C ALA A 68 5.59 2.20 4.02
N GLY A 69 5.56 3.51 4.25
CA GLY A 69 5.72 4.53 3.22
C GLY A 69 4.48 4.75 2.36
N TRP A 70 3.37 4.08 2.69
CA TRP A 70 2.07 4.19 2.03
C TRP A 70 0.92 4.05 3.03
N SER A 71 -0.24 4.59 2.67
CA SER A 71 -1.48 4.48 3.42
C SER A 71 -2.63 4.02 2.53
N LEU A 72 -3.67 3.47 3.17
CA LEU A 72 -4.94 3.15 2.52
C LEU A 72 -6.01 4.17 2.85
N GLY A 73 -6.77 4.54 1.81
CA GLY A 73 -7.99 5.32 1.91
C GLY A 73 -9.07 4.79 0.98
N THR A 74 -10.27 5.35 1.11
CA THR A 74 -11.39 5.10 0.20
C THR A 74 -11.70 6.38 -0.56
N ALA A 75 -12.03 6.28 -1.85
CA ALA A 75 -12.48 7.46 -2.59
C ALA A 75 -13.88 7.88 -2.11
N PRO A 76 -14.11 9.17 -1.79
CA PRO A 76 -15.44 9.66 -1.47
C PRO A 76 -16.39 9.47 -2.66
N GLY A 77 -17.58 8.92 -2.42
CA GLY A 77 -18.66 8.86 -3.42
C GLY A 77 -18.53 7.79 -4.51
N GLN A 78 -17.43 7.03 -4.58
CA GLN A 78 -17.28 5.88 -5.48
C GLN A 78 -17.28 4.58 -4.67
N GLY A 79 -18.40 3.85 -4.71
CA GLY A 79 -18.48 2.54 -4.10
C GLY A 79 -17.48 1.59 -4.75
N ARG A 80 -16.57 1.01 -3.93
CA ARG A 80 -15.53 0.02 -4.29
C ARG A 80 -14.18 0.58 -4.77
N THR A 81 -13.98 1.88 -4.74
CA THR A 81 -12.68 2.48 -5.08
C THR A 81 -11.76 2.54 -3.85
N LEU A 82 -10.62 1.89 -3.94
CA LEU A 82 -9.55 1.90 -2.93
C LEU A 82 -8.41 2.80 -3.40
N ILE A 83 -7.88 3.60 -2.49
CA ILE A 83 -6.75 4.49 -2.75
C ILE A 83 -5.53 3.99 -1.98
N ILE A 84 -4.43 3.73 -2.67
CA ILE A 84 -3.10 3.63 -2.06
C ILE A 84 -2.38 4.96 -2.29
N GLN A 85 -1.94 5.62 -1.23
CA GLN A 85 -1.22 6.88 -1.32
C GLN A 85 0.12 6.78 -0.61
N THR A 86 1.20 7.26 -1.22
CA THR A 86 2.50 7.35 -0.54
C THR A 86 2.46 8.36 0.60
N THR A 87 3.13 8.05 1.72
CA THR A 87 3.35 8.97 2.84
C THR A 87 4.64 9.78 2.65
N GLU A 88 5.02 10.61 3.64
CA GLU A 88 6.30 11.33 3.64
C GLU A 88 7.51 10.39 3.68
N ALA A 89 7.40 9.24 4.36
CA ALA A 89 8.45 8.21 4.37
C ALA A 89 8.71 7.67 2.95
N GLY A 90 7.66 7.62 2.13
CA GLY A 90 7.70 7.31 0.70
C GLY A 90 8.03 5.85 0.40
N VAL A 91 7.38 5.30 -0.62
CA VAL A 91 7.61 3.94 -1.11
C VAL A 91 7.81 3.96 -2.61
N ALA A 92 8.57 2.99 -3.14
CA ALA A 92 8.68 2.83 -4.59
C ALA A 92 7.38 2.29 -5.17
N VAL A 93 6.99 2.75 -6.37
CA VAL A 93 5.83 2.20 -7.10
C VAL A 93 5.97 0.69 -7.27
N SER A 94 7.18 0.20 -7.55
CA SER A 94 7.46 -1.22 -7.69
C SER A 94 7.21 -2.03 -6.42
N ALA A 95 7.43 -1.44 -5.23
CA ALA A 95 7.13 -2.10 -3.97
C ALA A 95 5.60 -2.19 -3.74
N VAL A 96 4.86 -1.14 -4.09
CA VAL A 96 3.38 -1.19 -4.07
C VAL A 96 2.85 -2.19 -5.10
N ALA A 97 3.41 -2.23 -6.31
CA ALA A 97 3.06 -3.24 -7.32
C ALA A 97 3.28 -4.65 -6.79
N ARG A 98 4.42 -4.90 -6.10
CA ARG A 98 4.72 -6.20 -5.50
C ARG A 98 3.72 -6.60 -4.40
N ILE A 99 3.26 -5.63 -3.61
CA ILE A 99 2.17 -5.84 -2.64
C ILE A 99 0.88 -6.24 -3.37
N LEU A 100 0.51 -5.50 -4.42
CA LEU A 100 -0.71 -5.80 -5.18
C LEU A 100 -0.66 -7.18 -5.84
N GLU A 101 0.46 -7.55 -6.45
CA GLU A 101 0.68 -8.87 -7.06
C GLU A 101 0.43 -10.01 -6.06
N GLN A 102 0.86 -9.84 -4.82
CA GLN A 102 0.75 -10.90 -3.82
C GLN A 102 -0.57 -10.87 -3.06
N ILE A 103 -1.16 -9.71 -2.82
CA ILE A 103 -2.26 -9.53 -1.85
C ILE A 103 -3.59 -9.24 -2.52
N ALA A 104 -3.56 -8.63 -3.70
CA ALA A 104 -4.74 -8.27 -4.48
C ALA A 104 -4.49 -8.45 -6.00
N PRO A 105 -4.10 -9.67 -6.45
CA PRO A 105 -3.65 -9.88 -7.82
C PRO A 105 -4.72 -9.53 -8.87
N ASN A 106 -6.01 -9.72 -8.57
CA ASN A 106 -7.08 -9.44 -9.53
C ASN A 106 -7.32 -7.93 -9.71
N THR A 107 -6.84 -7.10 -8.77
CA THR A 107 -6.84 -5.64 -8.92
C THR A 107 -5.96 -5.21 -10.10
N LEU A 108 -4.87 -5.93 -10.38
CA LEU A 108 -4.00 -5.63 -11.51
C LEU A 108 -4.62 -5.96 -12.87
N LEU A 109 -5.70 -6.74 -12.88
CA LEU A 109 -6.48 -7.05 -14.08
C LEU A 109 -7.55 -5.99 -14.36
N ARG A 110 -7.67 -4.98 -13.51
CA ARG A 110 -8.69 -3.91 -13.60
C ARG A 110 -8.01 -2.57 -13.87
N PRO A 111 -8.77 -1.58 -14.38
CA PRO A 111 -8.24 -0.24 -14.55
C PRO A 111 -7.63 0.30 -13.26
N MET A 112 -6.44 0.88 -13.38
CA MET A 112 -5.71 1.53 -12.30
C MET A 112 -5.30 2.93 -12.75
N ILE A 113 -5.56 3.92 -11.90
CA ILE A 113 -5.17 5.31 -12.18
C ILE A 113 -3.95 5.64 -11.33
N TYR A 114 -2.86 6.04 -11.98
CA TYR A 114 -1.67 6.57 -11.32
C TYR A 114 -1.70 8.10 -11.37
N GLU A 115 -1.64 8.73 -10.19
CA GLU A 115 -1.57 10.17 -10.03
C GLU A 115 -0.25 10.54 -9.34
N PRO A 116 0.70 11.22 -10.01
CA PRO A 116 1.86 11.76 -9.34
C PRO A 116 1.42 12.91 -8.40
N LEU A 117 1.84 12.86 -7.14
CA LEU A 117 1.56 13.93 -6.19
C LEU A 117 2.73 14.92 -6.18
N PRO A 118 2.45 16.23 -6.19
CA PRO A 118 3.49 17.22 -5.99
C PRO A 118 4.12 17.00 -4.62
N LEU A 119 5.46 16.99 -4.55
CA LEU A 119 6.17 16.94 -3.28
C LEU A 119 5.74 18.17 -2.46
N GLN A 120 5.02 17.97 -1.35
CA GLN A 120 4.80 19.05 -0.40
C GLN A 120 6.17 19.48 0.14
N GLY A 121 6.65 20.64 -0.32
CA GLY A 121 8.01 21.12 -0.06
C GLY A 121 8.69 21.90 -1.19
N LEU A 122 7.97 22.31 -2.25
CA LEU A 122 8.42 23.36 -3.16
C LEU A 122 7.41 24.52 -3.15
N SER A 123 7.31 25.18 -2.00
CA SER A 123 6.83 26.55 -1.97
C SER A 123 7.84 27.42 -2.72
N GLU A 124 7.34 28.15 -3.71
CA GLU A 124 7.89 29.41 -4.23
C GLU A 124 9.30 29.41 -4.78
N HIS A 125 9.46 29.03 -6.05
CA HIS A 125 10.31 29.82 -6.94
C HIS A 125 9.50 30.13 -8.20
N ARG A 126 8.48 30.99 -8.05
CA ARG A 126 8.01 31.83 -9.15
C ARG A 126 9.20 32.72 -9.52
N ARG A 127 10.03 32.27 -10.48
CA ARG A 127 10.89 33.19 -11.21
C ARG A 127 9.95 34.14 -11.97
N SER A 128 9.73 35.31 -11.39
CA SER A 128 9.34 36.48 -12.14
C SER A 128 10.44 36.71 -13.18
N LEU A 129 10.11 36.53 -14.45
CA LEU A 129 10.92 37.03 -15.55
C LEU A 129 10.51 38.50 -15.71
N HIS A 130 11.30 39.38 -15.10
CA HIS A 130 11.45 40.76 -15.56
C HIS A 130 12.47 40.79 -16.69
#